data_AF-A0A4U8SUE1-F1
#
_entry.id   AF-A0A4U8SUE1-F1
#
_cell.length_a   1.000
_cell.length_b   1.000
_cell.length_c   1.000
_cell.angle_alpha   90.00
_cell.angle_beta   90.00
_cell.angle_gamma   90.00
#
_symmetry.space_group_name_H-M   'P 1'
#
loop_
_entity.id
_entity.type
_entity.pdbx_description
1 polymer ?
#
loop_
_entity_poly.entity_id
_entity_poly.type
_entity_poly.pdbx_seq_one_letter_code
_entity_poly.pdbx_strand_id
1 'polypeptide(L)' 'MRYKLMMCGFSAMCEDMQEVRDRLKVIPPQRAQLESSPCYVFDMQTAQTYNIIPHENGWSIEDQNGKIVE' A
#
# COMPACT_ATOMS: atom_id res chain seq x y z
N MET A 1 -5.31 10.29 -11.05
CA MET A 1 -5.29 8.95 -10.43
C MET A 1 -4.18 8.11 -11.05
N ARG A 2 -3.06 7.94 -10.35
CA ARG A 2 -1.86 7.24 -10.85
C ARG A 2 -1.65 5.89 -10.16
N TYR A 3 -1.96 5.81 -8.87
CA TYR A 3 -1.70 4.64 -8.05
C TYR A 3 -3.00 3.93 -7.70
N LYS A 4 -3.02 2.61 -7.78
CA LYS A 4 -4.12 1.76 -7.33
C LYS A 4 -3.70 1.05 -6.05
N LEU A 5 -4.27 1.48 -4.93
CA LEU A 5 -4.09 0.87 -3.62
C LEU A 5 -5.01 -0.36 -3.50
N MET A 6 -4.44 -1.51 -3.15
CA MET A 6 -5.13 -2.76 -2.84
C MET A 6 -4.81 -3.15 -1.40
N MET A 7 -5.82 -3.20 -0.53
CA MET A 7 -5.67 -3.41 0.90
C MET A 7 -6.84 -4.22 1.43
N CYS A 8 -6.62 -5.45 1.91
CA CYS A 8 -7.62 -6.20 2.69
C CYS A 8 -9.04 -6.20 2.05
N GLY A 9 -9.13 -6.62 0.78
CA GLY A 9 -10.39 -6.64 0.02
C GLY A 9 -10.93 -5.28 -0.43
N PHE A 10 -10.31 -4.18 -0.03
CA PHE A 10 -10.61 -2.82 -0.47
C PHE A 10 -9.64 -2.36 -1.57
N SER A 11 -10.16 -1.61 -2.53
CA SER A 11 -9.36 -0.99 -3.57
C SER A 11 -9.69 0.50 -3.68
N ALA A 12 -8.66 1.35 -3.76
CA ALA A 12 -8.80 2.78 -4.00
C ALA A 12 -7.86 3.25 -5.10
N MET A 13 -8.32 4.23 -5.87
CA MET A 13 -7.47 4.97 -6.79
C MET A 13 -6.96 6.22 -6.08
N CYS A 14 -5.64 6.40 -6.09
CA CYS A 14 -4.95 7.52 -5.49
C CYS A 14 -4.26 8.35 -6.57
N GLU A 15 -4.21 9.67 -6.39
CA GLU A 15 -3.53 10.56 -7.33
C GLU A 15 -2.01 10.44 -7.26
N ASP A 16 -1.49 10.29 -6.05
CA ASP A 16 -0.06 10.26 -5.76
C ASP A 16 0.24 9.35 -4.55
N MET A 17 1.54 9.08 -4.34
CA MET A 17 2.01 8.27 -3.21
C MET A 17 1.72 8.90 -1.85
N GLN A 18 1.54 10.23 -1.80
CA GLN A 18 1.17 10.92 -0.58
C GLN A 18 -0.25 10.52 -0.16
N GLU A 19 -1.21 10.55 -1.09
CA GLU A 19 -2.58 10.10 -0.82
C GLU A 19 -2.63 8.63 -0.37
N VAL A 20 -1.82 7.76 -1.00
CA VAL A 20 -1.68 6.35 -0.58
C VAL A 20 -1.30 6.26 0.90
N ARG A 21 -0.27 7.02 1.32
CA ARG A 21 0.21 7.03 2.71
C ARG A 21 -0.82 7.57 3.69
N ASP A 22 -1.52 8.64 3.33
CA ASP A 22 -2.54 9.21 4.21
C ASP A 22 -3.72 8.25 4.41
N ARG A 23 -4.08 7.44 3.40
CA ARG A 23 -5.03 6.35 3.59
C ARG A 23 -4.48 5.23 4.46
N LEU A 24 -3.22 4.84 4.27
CA LEU A 24 -2.57 3.80 5.09
C LEU A 24 -2.53 4.19 6.57
N LYS A 25 -2.27 5.46 6.91
CA LYS A 25 -2.28 5.95 8.31
C LYS A 25 -3.62 5.75 9.02
N VAL A 26 -4.73 5.82 8.29
CA VAL A 26 -6.08 5.64 8.85
C VAL A 26 -6.42 4.16 9.04
N ILE A 27 -5.76 3.27 8.30
CA ILE A 27 -6.04 1.83 8.35
C ILE A 27 -5.14 1.19 9.42
N PRO A 28 -5.70 0.51 10.43
CA PRO A 28 -4.90 -0.15 11.45
C PRO A 28 -4.12 -1.34 10.87
N PRO A 29 -2.82 -1.50 11.17
CA PRO A 29 -1.99 -2.61 10.67
C PRO A 29 -2.50 -3.98 11.14
N GLN A 30 -3.27 -4.04 12.24
CA GLN A 30 -3.92 -5.27 12.69
C GLN A 30 -4.91 -5.84 11.65
N ARG A 31 -5.45 -5.02 10.73
CA ARG A 31 -6.30 -5.53 9.64
C ARG A 31 -5.57 -6.48 8.70
N ALA A 32 -4.30 -6.24 8.40
CA ALA A 32 -3.53 -7.17 7.56
C ALA A 32 -3.27 -8.52 8.24
N GLN A 33 -3.35 -8.60 9.57
CA GLN A 33 -3.24 -9.87 10.28
C GLN A 33 -4.55 -10.65 10.26
N LEU A 34 -5.68 -9.95 10.20
CA LEU A 34 -7.02 -10.55 10.14
C LEU A 34 -7.37 -11.00 8.71
N GLU A 35 -6.93 -10.24 7.72
CA GLU A 35 -7.20 -10.48 6.30
C GLU A 35 -5.99 -11.14 5.64
N SER A 36 -6.13 -12.41 5.23
CA SER A 36 -5.07 -13.17 4.53
C SER A 36 -4.81 -12.69 3.08
N SER A 37 -5.29 -11.50 2.72
CA SER A 37 -5.22 -10.92 1.37
C SER A 37 -3.95 -10.08 1.20
N PRO A 38 -3.25 -10.20 0.07
CA PRO A 38 -2.04 -9.41 -0.18
C PRO A 38 -2.37 -7.91 -0.30
N CYS A 39 -1.58 -7.08 0.40
CA CYS A 39 -1.68 -5.62 0.35
C CYS A 39 -0.57 -5.05 -0.55
N TYR A 40 -0.94 -4.26 -1.54
CA TYR A 40 0.01 -3.68 -2.51
C TYR A 40 -0.52 -2.41 -3.16
N VAL A 41 0.38 -1.63 -3.76
CA VAL A 41 0.09 -0.46 -4.58
C VAL A 41 0.56 -0.76 -6.00
N PHE A 42 -0.27 -0.48 -7.00
CA PHE A 42 0.09 -0.61 -8.40
C PHE A 42 0.18 0.77 -9.05
N ASP A 43 1.34 1.15 -9.59
CA ASP A 43 1.51 2.36 -10.40
C ASP A 43 1.05 2.07 -11.84
N MET A 44 -0.04 2.72 -12.25
CA MET A 44 -0.62 2.53 -13.58
C MET A 44 0.19 3.20 -14.69
N GLN A 45 1.12 4.10 -14.37
CA GLN A 45 1.99 4.73 -15.36
C GLN A 45 3.25 3.91 -15.63
N THR A 46 3.89 3.37 -14.58
CA THR A 46 5.14 2.61 -14.71
C THR A 46 4.94 1.10 -14.74
N ALA A 47 3.71 0.62 -14.50
CA ALA A 47 3.37 -0.79 -14.29
C ALA A 47 4.15 -1.44 -13.13
N GLN A 48 4.67 -0.63 -12.19
CA GLN A 48 5.37 -1.11 -11.01
C GLN A 48 4.39 -1.47 -9.91
N THR A 49 4.70 -2.54 -9.18
CA THR A 49 3.96 -2.95 -8.00
C THR A 49 4.84 -2.75 -6.78
N TYR A 50 4.26 -2.11 -5.76
CA TYR A 50 4.88 -1.90 -4.47
C TYR A 50 4.14 -2.70 -3.41
N ASN A 51 4.87 -3.49 -2.63
CA ASN A 51 4.29 -4.27 -1.55
C ASN A 51 4.02 -3.38 -0.34
N ILE A 52 2.93 -3.64 0.35
CA ILE A 52 2.62 -2.97 1.62
C ILE A 52 2.87 -3.96 2.75
N ILE A 53 3.86 -3.66 3.59
CA ILE A 53 4.24 -4.48 4.74
C ILE A 53 3.70 -3.81 6.02
N PRO A 54 2.90 -4.51 6.84
CA PRO A 54 2.50 -4.01 8.15
C PRO A 54 3.68 -4.06 9.13
N HIS A 55 3.85 -3.01 9.93
CA HIS A 55 4.82 -2.92 11.02
C HIS A 55 4.13 -2.38 12.29
N GLU A 56 4.82 -2.46 13.44
CA GLU A 56 4.29 -1.97 14.73
C GLU A 56 3.92 -0.48 14.69
N ASN A 57 4.63 0.33 13.89
CA ASN A 57 4.41 1.77 13.77
C ASN A 57 3.54 2.18 12.57
N GLY A 58 2.92 1.24 11.85
CA GLY A 58 2.07 1.53 10.70
C GLY A 58 2.36 0.63 9.50
N TRP A 59 2.53 1.23 8.32
CA TRP A 59 2.72 0.52 7.06
C TRP A 59 3.96 1.02 6.34
N SER A 60 4.75 0.09 5.82
CA SER A 60 5.87 0.38 4.92
C SER A 60 5.48 0.02 3.50
N ILE A 61 5.89 0.83 2.53
CA ILE A 61 5.72 0.53 1.11
C ILE A 61 7.09 0.17 0.55
N GLU A 62 7.22 -1.03 -0.01
CA GLU A 62 8.47 -1.55 -0.57
C GLU A 62 8.33 -1.77 -2.07
N ASP A 63 9.32 -1.36 -2.87
CA ASP A 63 9.40 -1.70 -4.29
C ASP A 63 9.72 -3.21 -4.48
N GLN A 64 9.60 -3.70 -5.71
CA GLN A 64 9.96 -5.09 -6.09
C GLN A 64 11.39 -5.51 -5.70
N ASN A 65 12.28 -4.53 -5.46
CA ASN A 65 13.65 -4.76 -4.99
C ASN A 65 13.78 -4.79 -3.45
N GLY A 66 12.67 -4.72 -2.69
CA GLY A 66 12.67 -4.65 -1.22
C GLY A 66 13.15 -3.29 -0.67
N LYS A 67 13.19 -2.26 -1.51
CA LYS A 67 13.58 -0.91 -1.11
C LYS A 67 12.35 -0.14 -0.62
N ILE A 68 12.42 0.39 0.60
CA ILE A 68 11.38 1.26 1.16
C ILE A 68 11.26 2.51 0.31
N VAL A 69 10.04 2.81 -0.13
CA VAL A 69 9.70 3.98 -0.93
C VAL A 69 9.25 5.09 0.04
N GLU A 70 10.21 5.95 0.39
CA GLU A 70 10.05 7.13 1.26
C GLU A 70 9.40 8.33 0.58
#